data_AF-A0A7J6QQ53-F1
#
_entry.id   AF-A0A7J6QQ53-F1
#
_cell.length_a   1.000
_cell.length_b   1.000
_cell.length_c   1.000
_cell.angle_alpha   90.00
_cell.angle_beta   90.00
_cell.angle_gamma   90.00
#
_symmetry.space_group_name_H-M   'P 1'
#
loop_
_entity.id
_entity.type
_entity.pdbx_description
1 polymer ?
#
loop_
_entity_poly.entity_id
_entity_poly.type
_entity_poly.pdbx_seq_one_letter_code
_entity_poly.pdbx_strand_id
1 'polypeptide(L)'
;AVMDFFKRLMDGGHLANDHWAEMASQLCLSCGRYLLYKPDTATRMDNLVERMWKLKNSATQALTASADVSLEDAYFHMKPRKTRFGVKGGEQDRPIMERLIRKFIFQDIYIMDEDEGLRLARKFPWEHHVIEEDGSVKIGEKCNEEDSEVYKWMKECVLDLNVHANYDCMYSLASLLSGLARFRPRFVIEVVDELMEEIQIGCEREDPRESSTRVRQIKLIGELYIYCVLDSATIFDLL
;
A
#
# COMPACT_ATOMS: atom_id res chain seq x y z
N ALA A 1 17.26 12.13 23.09
CA ALA A 1 15.79 12.26 23.20
C ALA A 1 15.06 11.21 22.36
N VAL A 2 14.95 11.36 21.03
CA VAL A 2 14.16 10.44 20.16
C VAL A 2 14.68 9.00 20.21
N MET A 3 16.00 8.78 20.07
CA MET A 3 16.59 7.43 20.15
C MET A 3 16.48 6.80 21.55
N ASP A 4 16.44 7.61 22.61
CA ASP A 4 16.26 7.11 23.99
C ASP A 4 14.80 6.66 24.20
N PHE A 5 13.85 7.40 23.63
CA PHE A 5 12.45 7.00 23.58
C PHE A 5 12.26 5.71 22.78
N PHE A 6 12.85 5.63 21.57
CA PHE A 6 12.79 4.42 20.74
C PHE A 6 13.39 3.21 21.46
N LYS A 7 14.51 3.39 22.19
CA LYS A 7 15.07 2.34 23.04
C LYS A 7 14.09 1.88 24.13
N ARG A 8 13.42 2.82 24.81
CA ARG A 8 12.42 2.51 25.85
C ARG A 8 11.24 1.72 25.31
N LEU A 9 10.83 1.95 24.06
CA LEU A 9 9.75 1.18 23.44
C LEU A 9 10.07 -0.32 23.32
N MET A 10 11.37 -0.65 23.19
CA MET A 10 11.86 -2.03 23.07
C MET A 10 12.33 -2.65 24.39
N ASP A 11 12.45 -1.86 25.45
CA ASP A 11 12.83 -2.34 26.78
C ASP A 11 11.60 -2.92 27.51
N GLY A 12 11.81 -3.83 28.46
CA GLY A 12 10.74 -4.28 29.38
C GLY A 12 9.60 -5.11 28.77
N GLY A 13 9.74 -5.62 27.55
CA GLY A 13 8.70 -6.42 26.89
C GLY A 13 7.54 -5.60 26.32
N HIS A 14 7.63 -4.26 26.35
CA HIS A 14 6.53 -3.40 25.93
C HIS A 14 6.20 -3.48 24.44
N LEU A 15 7.16 -3.84 23.59
CA LEU A 15 6.93 -4.08 22.16
C LEU A 15 5.94 -5.24 21.90
N ALA A 16 5.59 -6.05 22.90
CA ALA A 16 4.55 -7.07 22.77
C ALA A 16 3.12 -6.49 22.80
N ASN A 17 2.98 -5.20 23.07
CA ASN A 17 1.71 -4.48 22.99
C ASN A 17 1.60 -3.80 21.61
N ASP A 18 0.48 -4.00 20.93
CA ASP A 18 0.22 -3.46 19.58
C ASP A 18 0.45 -1.94 19.51
N HIS A 19 -0.01 -1.18 20.50
CA HIS A 19 0.15 0.29 20.52
C HIS A 19 1.63 0.71 20.56
N TRP A 20 2.47 -0.07 21.24
CA TRP A 20 3.90 0.21 21.34
C TRP A 20 4.65 -0.19 20.06
N ALA A 21 4.22 -1.28 19.44
CA ALA A 21 4.69 -1.68 18.11
C ALA A 21 4.37 -0.60 17.06
N GLU A 22 3.12 -0.12 17.01
CA GLU A 22 2.72 0.95 16.10
C GLU A 22 3.50 2.25 16.32
N MET A 23 3.67 2.69 17.58
CA MET A 23 4.49 3.88 17.88
C MET A 23 5.94 3.71 17.41
N ALA A 24 6.52 2.51 17.59
CA ALA A 24 7.86 2.21 17.12
C ALA A 24 7.94 2.26 15.59
N SER A 25 6.95 1.68 14.89
CA SER A 25 6.83 1.72 13.44
C SER A 25 6.71 3.14 12.91
N GLN A 26 5.81 3.96 13.47
CA GLN A 26 5.58 5.34 13.04
C GLN A 26 6.80 6.24 13.24
N LEU A 27 7.55 6.05 14.33
CA LEU A 27 8.81 6.76 14.57
C LEU A 27 9.83 6.45 13.46
N CYS A 28 9.93 5.17 13.08
CA CYS A 28 10.83 4.71 12.02
C CYS A 28 10.44 5.26 10.64
N LEU A 29 9.14 5.27 10.31
CA LEU A 29 8.62 5.81 9.05
C LEU A 29 8.85 7.32 8.94
N SER A 30 8.63 8.06 10.03
CA SER A 30 8.73 9.53 10.04
C SER A 30 10.17 10.05 10.01
N CYS A 31 11.04 9.54 10.90
CA CYS A 31 12.37 10.11 11.12
C CYS A 31 13.52 9.11 11.02
N GLY A 32 13.24 7.81 10.85
CA GLY A 32 14.25 6.75 10.87
C GLY A 32 15.34 6.92 9.80
N ARG A 33 14.95 7.21 8.56
CA ARG A 33 15.92 7.45 7.46
C ARG A 33 16.83 8.64 7.73
N TYR A 34 16.27 9.74 8.23
CA TYR A 34 17.05 10.93 8.57
C TYR A 34 18.11 10.62 9.65
N LEU A 35 17.74 9.83 10.66
CA LEU A 35 18.67 9.39 11.71
C LEU A 35 19.74 8.43 11.19
N LEU A 36 19.44 7.63 10.17
CA LEU A 36 20.42 6.73 9.52
C LEU A 36 21.40 7.48 8.60
N TYR A 37 21.01 8.61 8.01
CA TYR A 37 21.90 9.41 7.16
C TYR A 37 22.96 10.19 7.96
N LYS A 38 22.68 10.53 9.21
CA LYS A 38 23.63 11.26 10.06
C LYS A 38 24.68 10.32 10.67
N PRO A 39 25.98 10.57 10.48
CA PRO A 39 27.04 9.68 10.96
C PRO A 39 27.02 9.48 12.48
N ASP A 40 26.69 10.52 13.23
CA ASP A 40 26.64 10.49 14.70
C ASP A 40 25.56 9.57 15.26
N THR A 41 24.47 9.37 14.51
CA THR A 41 23.30 8.61 14.95
C THR A 41 23.09 7.31 14.18
N ALA A 42 23.75 7.14 13.04
CA ALA A 42 23.56 6.01 12.12
C ALA A 42 23.76 4.66 12.80
N THR A 43 24.92 4.43 13.42
CA THR A 43 25.23 3.15 14.08
C THR A 43 24.27 2.85 15.23
N ARG A 44 23.91 3.88 16.00
CA ARG A 44 22.99 3.72 17.12
C ARG A 44 21.57 3.38 16.64
N MET A 45 21.10 4.05 15.59
CA MET A 45 19.79 3.78 15.02
C MET A 45 19.75 2.38 14.39
N ASP A 46 20.74 2.00 13.59
CA ASP A 46 20.80 0.68 12.95
C ASP A 46 20.75 -0.46 13.99
N ASN A 47 21.51 -0.34 15.09
CA ASN A 47 21.45 -1.30 16.21
C ASN A 47 20.06 -1.38 16.86
N LEU A 48 19.35 -0.26 16.98
CA LEU A 48 18.00 -0.22 17.54
C LEU A 48 16.98 -0.87 16.59
N VAL A 49 17.12 -0.67 15.28
CA VAL A 49 16.28 -1.29 14.25
C VAL A 49 16.49 -2.81 14.22
N GLU A 50 17.74 -3.27 14.29
CA GLU A 50 18.08 -4.69 14.41
C GLU A 50 17.49 -5.33 15.66
N ARG A 51 17.50 -4.59 16.78
CA ARG A 51 16.88 -5.05 18.02
C ARG A 51 15.37 -5.18 17.88
N MET A 52 14.71 -4.20 17.27
CA MET A 52 13.27 -4.23 17.00
C MET A 52 12.89 -5.46 16.18
N TRP A 53 13.64 -5.74 15.10
CA TRP A 53 13.43 -6.90 14.25
C TRP A 53 13.58 -8.24 14.98
N LYS A 54 14.61 -8.35 15.83
CA LYS A 54 14.83 -9.55 16.66
C LYS A 54 13.72 -9.77 17.69
N LEU A 55 13.22 -8.68 18.29
CA LEU A 55 12.11 -8.76 19.26
C LEU A 55 10.82 -9.17 18.58
N LYS A 56 10.49 -8.57 17.42
CA LYS A 56 9.33 -8.94 16.60
C LYS A 56 9.32 -10.43 16.28
N ASN A 57 10.44 -10.98 15.84
CA ASN A 57 10.57 -12.40 15.49
C ASN A 57 10.77 -13.34 16.70
N SER A 58 10.77 -12.82 17.93
CA SER A 58 10.88 -13.65 19.11
C SER A 58 9.51 -14.24 19.47
N ALA A 59 9.48 -15.53 19.81
CA ALA A 59 8.25 -16.29 20.09
C ALA A 59 7.39 -15.75 21.27
N THR A 60 7.88 -14.74 21.99
CA THR A 60 7.18 -14.10 23.11
C THR A 60 6.27 -12.94 22.70
N GLN A 61 6.23 -12.58 21.41
CA GLN A 61 5.40 -11.49 20.90
C GLN A 61 4.20 -12.05 20.13
N ALA A 62 3.04 -12.13 20.80
CA ALA A 62 1.77 -12.40 20.15
C ALA A 62 1.14 -11.07 19.69
N LEU A 63 1.76 -10.45 18.68
CA LEU A 63 1.23 -9.23 18.06
C LEU A 63 0.06 -9.53 17.14
N THR A 64 -0.83 -8.56 16.98
CA THR A 64 -1.85 -8.60 15.93
C THR A 64 -1.19 -8.52 14.55
N ALA A 65 -1.87 -9.04 13.52
CA ALA A 65 -1.38 -8.98 12.14
C ALA A 65 -1.09 -7.54 11.67
N SER A 66 -1.91 -6.57 12.09
CA SER A 66 -1.70 -5.15 11.76
C SER A 66 -0.41 -4.61 12.36
N ALA A 67 -0.20 -4.83 13.67
CA ALA A 67 1.02 -4.41 14.35
C ALA A 67 2.27 -5.10 13.76
N ASP A 68 2.17 -6.39 13.43
CA ASP A 68 3.26 -7.14 12.80
C ASP A 68 3.64 -6.58 11.42
N VAL A 69 2.65 -6.37 10.54
CA VAL A 69 2.81 -5.73 9.22
C VAL A 69 3.46 -4.35 9.35
N SER A 70 3.03 -3.54 10.32
CA SER A 70 3.58 -2.20 10.53
C SER A 70 5.07 -2.22 10.88
N LEU A 71 5.50 -3.21 11.69
CA LEU A 71 6.90 -3.37 12.10
C LEU A 71 7.77 -3.86 10.94
N GLU A 72 7.25 -4.75 10.09
CA GLU A 72 7.92 -5.19 8.87
C GLU A 72 8.16 -4.02 7.91
N ASP A 73 7.11 -3.24 7.64
CA ASP A 73 7.22 -2.08 6.79
C ASP A 73 8.23 -1.06 7.31
N ALA A 74 8.18 -0.77 8.62
CA ALA A 74 9.13 0.12 9.25
C ALA A 74 10.57 -0.38 9.07
N TYR A 75 10.81 -1.67 9.31
CA TYR A 75 12.13 -2.29 9.16
C TYR A 75 12.65 -2.18 7.72
N PHE A 76 11.85 -2.56 6.73
CA PHE A 76 12.26 -2.53 5.33
C PHE A 76 12.31 -1.12 4.74
N HIS A 77 11.50 -0.19 5.24
CA HIS A 77 11.58 1.23 4.91
C HIS A 77 12.95 1.81 5.30
N MET A 78 13.51 1.38 6.43
CA MET A 78 14.82 1.81 6.91
C MET A 78 15.99 1.13 6.19
N LYS A 79 15.75 -0.05 5.59
CA LYS A 79 16.74 -0.81 4.81
C LYS A 79 16.29 -1.00 3.35
N PRO A 80 16.11 0.09 2.59
CA PRO A 80 15.69 -0.02 1.20
C PRO A 80 16.70 -0.86 0.41
N ARG A 81 16.22 -1.57 -0.62
CA ARG A 81 17.11 -2.20 -1.60
C ARG A 81 18.06 -1.11 -2.11
N LYS A 82 19.36 -1.42 -2.20
CA LYS A 82 20.30 -0.60 -2.99
C LYS A 82 19.92 -0.78 -4.46
N THR A 83 18.83 -0.14 -4.90
CA THR A 83 18.52 -0.08 -6.32
C THR A 83 19.67 0.66 -6.99
N ARG A 84 20.26 0.04 -8.03
CA ARG A 84 21.31 0.66 -8.85
C ARG A 84 20.79 1.84 -9.68
N PHE A 85 19.50 2.11 -9.59
CA PHE A 85 18.79 3.18 -10.27
C PHE A 85 17.92 3.86 -9.21
N GLY A 86 18.25 5.11 -8.89
CA GLY A 86 17.34 5.97 -8.15
C GLY A 86 16.01 6.02 -8.90
N VAL A 87 14.91 5.93 -8.15
CA VAL A 87 13.57 6.19 -8.67
C VAL A 87 13.63 7.56 -9.34
N LYS A 88 13.62 7.57 -10.68
CA LYS A 88 13.51 8.80 -11.46
C LYS A 88 12.08 9.29 -11.27
N GLY A 89 11.92 10.46 -10.67
CA GLY A 89 10.62 11.08 -10.44
C GLY A 89 10.36 11.27 -8.96
N GLY A 90 10.63 12.48 -8.46
CA GLY A 90 10.05 12.89 -7.18
C GLY A 90 8.53 12.94 -7.32
N GLU A 91 7.80 12.92 -6.21
CA GLU A 91 6.34 13.06 -6.19
C GLU A 91 5.85 14.37 -6.88
N GLN A 92 6.75 15.33 -7.09
CA GLN A 92 6.52 16.56 -7.84
C GLN A 92 6.56 16.42 -9.36
N ASP A 93 7.18 15.37 -9.91
CA ASP A 93 7.29 15.16 -11.36
C ASP A 93 6.07 14.44 -11.95
N ARG A 94 5.17 13.95 -11.09
CA ARG A 94 3.95 13.22 -11.48
C ARG A 94 2.84 14.19 -11.91
N PRO A 95 2.07 13.87 -12.96
CA PRO A 95 0.88 14.63 -13.35
C PRO A 95 -0.07 14.89 -12.18
N ILE A 96 -0.76 16.03 -12.20
CA ILE A 96 -1.68 16.44 -11.11
C ILE A 96 -2.76 15.38 -10.89
N MET A 97 -3.22 14.75 -11.97
CA MET A 97 -4.26 13.74 -11.92
C MET A 97 -3.80 12.46 -11.21
N GLU A 98 -2.59 11.99 -11.49
CA GLU A 98 -1.99 10.85 -10.80
C GLU A 98 -1.85 11.12 -9.29
N ARG A 99 -1.42 12.33 -8.91
CA ARG A 99 -1.32 12.74 -7.50
C ARG A 99 -2.68 12.77 -6.80
N LEU A 100 -3.71 13.23 -7.49
CA LEU A 100 -5.08 13.25 -6.96
C LEU A 100 -5.58 11.84 -6.68
N ILE A 101 -5.38 10.91 -7.62
CA ILE A 101 -5.75 9.50 -7.47
C ILE A 101 -4.96 8.87 -6.31
N ARG A 102 -3.65 9.13 -6.22
CA ARG A 102 -2.81 8.64 -5.12
C ARG A 102 -3.30 9.13 -3.76
N LYS A 103 -3.61 10.43 -3.63
CA LYS A 103 -4.19 11.00 -2.40
C LYS A 103 -5.54 10.36 -2.08
N PHE A 104 -6.38 10.17 -3.10
CA PHE A 104 -7.68 9.55 -2.94
C PHE A 104 -7.56 8.12 -2.38
N ILE A 105 -6.71 7.29 -2.97
CA ILE A 105 -6.54 5.88 -2.60
C ILE A 105 -5.83 5.70 -1.25
N PHE A 106 -4.78 6.47 -0.95
CA PHE A 106 -3.97 6.25 0.26
C PHE A 106 -4.36 7.10 1.47
N GLN A 107 -5.29 8.06 1.32
CA GLN A 107 -5.67 8.96 2.42
C GLN A 107 -7.18 9.14 2.50
N ASP A 108 -7.80 9.63 1.43
CA ASP A 108 -9.18 10.12 1.51
C ASP A 108 -10.18 8.94 1.69
N ILE A 109 -9.95 7.80 1.02
CA ILE A 109 -10.83 6.63 1.10
C ILE A 109 -11.00 6.05 2.51
N TYR A 110 -10.01 6.26 3.40
CA TYR A 110 -10.04 5.74 4.76
C TYR A 110 -10.81 6.62 5.74
N ILE A 111 -11.11 7.86 5.36
CA ILE A 111 -11.77 8.86 6.21
C ILE A 111 -13.20 9.13 5.70
N MET A 112 -13.43 8.94 4.40
CA MET A 112 -14.72 9.15 3.76
C MET A 112 -15.68 7.98 3.98
N ASP A 113 -16.98 8.27 3.89
CA ASP A 113 -18.01 7.23 3.83
C ASP A 113 -18.03 6.54 2.45
N GLU A 114 -18.47 5.28 2.40
CA GLU A 114 -18.38 4.41 1.23
C GLU A 114 -19.07 5.04 -0.01
N ASP A 115 -20.24 5.66 0.20
CA ASP A 115 -21.00 6.34 -0.85
C ASP A 115 -20.31 7.61 -1.35
N GLU A 116 -19.58 8.32 -0.49
CA GLU A 116 -18.81 9.50 -0.91
C GLU A 116 -17.60 9.10 -1.75
N GLY A 117 -16.88 8.07 -1.31
CA GLY A 117 -15.74 7.50 -2.02
C GLY A 117 -16.13 7.03 -3.41
N LEU A 118 -17.23 6.27 -3.52
CA LEU A 118 -17.74 5.80 -4.81
C LEU A 118 -18.21 6.96 -5.71
N ARG A 119 -18.90 7.95 -5.15
CA ARG A 119 -19.32 9.14 -5.92
C ARG A 119 -18.13 9.89 -6.48
N LEU A 120 -17.05 10.01 -5.73
CA LEU A 120 -15.83 10.70 -6.18
C LEU A 120 -15.10 9.88 -7.25
N ALA A 121 -14.94 8.57 -7.03
CA ALA A 121 -14.29 7.68 -8.00
C ALA A 121 -14.99 7.70 -9.37
N ARG A 122 -16.33 7.75 -9.38
CA ARG A 122 -17.10 7.84 -10.63
C ARG A 122 -16.92 9.14 -11.39
N LYS A 123 -16.54 10.23 -10.71
CA LYS A 123 -16.34 11.55 -11.33
C LYS A 123 -14.97 11.71 -11.98
N PHE A 124 -14.06 10.75 -11.81
CA PHE A 124 -12.80 10.81 -12.52
C PHE A 124 -13.00 10.73 -14.05
N PRO A 125 -12.13 11.37 -14.85
CA PRO A 125 -12.19 11.29 -16.30
C PRO A 125 -11.58 9.95 -16.76
N TRP A 126 -12.42 8.91 -16.77
CA TRP A 126 -12.04 7.55 -17.17
C TRP A 126 -11.85 7.39 -18.68
N GLU A 127 -12.34 8.34 -19.47
CA GLU A 127 -12.21 8.30 -20.92
C GLU A 127 -10.79 8.66 -21.35
N HIS A 128 -10.32 8.08 -22.45
CA HIS A 128 -9.04 8.49 -23.02
C HIS A 128 -9.20 9.87 -23.67
N HIS A 129 -8.59 10.85 -23.04
CA HIS A 129 -8.44 12.18 -23.57
C HIS A 129 -7.10 12.31 -24.30
N VAL A 130 -7.13 12.67 -25.58
CA VAL A 130 -5.95 12.97 -26.38
C VAL A 130 -5.84 14.49 -26.47
N ILE A 131 -4.66 15.02 -26.14
CA ILE A 131 -4.34 16.42 -26.31
C ILE A 131 -3.82 16.58 -27.74
N GLU A 132 -4.55 17.32 -28.58
CA GLU A 132 -4.12 17.65 -29.93
C GLU A 132 -3.01 18.73 -29.91
N GLU A 133 -2.31 18.89 -31.04
CA GLU A 133 -1.22 19.86 -31.19
C GLU A 133 -1.65 21.32 -30.95
N ASP A 134 -2.94 21.59 -31.01
CA ASP A 134 -3.57 22.89 -30.74
C ASP A 134 -3.93 23.12 -29.27
N GLY A 135 -3.67 22.13 -28.39
CA GLY A 135 -4.01 22.17 -26.96
C GLY A 135 -5.48 21.85 -26.66
N SER A 136 -6.27 21.46 -27.66
CA SER A 136 -7.64 21.01 -27.47
C SER A 136 -7.68 19.56 -26.99
N VAL A 137 -8.58 19.26 -26.06
CA VAL A 137 -8.75 17.91 -25.50
C VAL A 137 -9.93 17.27 -26.21
N LYS A 138 -9.67 16.20 -26.97
CA LYS A 138 -10.73 15.39 -27.59
C LYS A 138 -10.78 14.00 -26.97
N ILE A 139 -11.98 13.45 -26.90
CA ILE A 139 -12.20 12.04 -26.57
C ILE A 139 -11.72 11.24 -27.80
N GLY A 140 -10.75 10.36 -27.61
CA GLY A 140 -10.20 9.58 -28.71
C GLY A 140 -11.29 8.74 -29.40
N GLU A 141 -11.41 8.85 -30.72
CA GLU A 141 -12.49 8.22 -31.52
C GLU A 141 -12.48 6.67 -31.49
N LYS A 142 -11.42 6.05 -30.98
CA LYS A 142 -11.16 4.60 -31.03
C LYS A 142 -10.33 4.10 -29.83
N CYS A 143 -10.64 4.54 -28.63
CA CYS A 143 -9.87 4.15 -27.46
C CYS A 143 -10.75 3.36 -26.50
N ASN A 144 -10.30 2.16 -26.11
CA ASN A 144 -10.93 1.43 -25.02
C ASN A 144 -10.70 2.22 -23.72
N GLU A 145 -11.54 2.02 -22.70
CA GLU A 145 -11.35 2.67 -21.40
C GLU A 145 -9.97 2.35 -20.77
N GLU A 146 -9.41 1.18 -21.09
CA GLU A 146 -8.08 0.71 -20.69
C GLU A 146 -6.93 1.60 -21.15
N ASP A 147 -7.10 2.34 -22.25
CA ASP A 147 -6.04 3.18 -22.79
C ASP A 147 -5.88 4.48 -22.00
N SER A 148 -6.88 4.86 -21.20
CA SER A 148 -6.88 6.06 -20.38
C SER A 148 -5.75 6.04 -19.34
N GLU A 149 -5.04 7.16 -19.22
CA GLU A 149 -4.01 7.33 -18.19
C GLU A 149 -4.60 7.22 -16.78
N VAL A 150 -5.82 7.73 -16.58
CA VAL A 150 -6.54 7.64 -15.30
C VAL A 150 -6.86 6.20 -14.94
N TYR A 151 -7.27 5.41 -15.92
CA TYR A 151 -7.52 3.98 -15.73
C TYR A 151 -6.25 3.28 -15.24
N LYS A 152 -5.12 3.53 -15.89
CA LYS A 152 -3.81 2.97 -15.53
C LYS A 152 -3.36 3.41 -14.13
N TRP A 153 -3.37 4.71 -13.85
CA TRP A 153 -2.97 5.23 -12.53
C TRP A 153 -3.87 4.73 -11.40
N MET A 154 -5.18 4.63 -11.64
CA MET A 154 -6.12 4.09 -10.67
C MET A 154 -5.81 2.62 -10.39
N LYS A 155 -5.62 1.82 -11.44
CA LYS A 155 -5.25 0.40 -11.30
C LYS A 155 -3.94 0.24 -10.53
N GLU A 156 -2.89 0.96 -10.96
CA GLU A 156 -1.59 0.99 -10.29
C GLU A 156 -1.72 1.38 -8.81
N CYS A 157 -2.51 2.40 -8.47
CA CYS A 157 -2.66 2.82 -7.08
C CYS A 157 -3.45 1.81 -6.23
N VAL A 158 -4.46 1.14 -6.80
CA VAL A 158 -5.24 0.11 -6.08
C VAL A 158 -4.38 -1.13 -5.81
N LEU A 159 -3.52 -1.51 -6.77
CA LEU A 159 -2.60 -2.65 -6.64
C LEU A 159 -1.35 -2.32 -5.83
N ASP A 160 -0.99 -1.03 -5.69
CA ASP A 160 0.15 -0.56 -4.89
C ASP A 160 -0.11 -0.70 -3.38
N LEU A 161 -0.15 -1.94 -2.88
CA LEU A 161 -0.37 -2.33 -1.49
C LEU A 161 0.91 -2.22 -0.64
N ASN A 162 1.61 -1.10 -0.78
CA ASN A 162 2.83 -0.79 -0.05
C ASN A 162 2.56 -0.26 1.38
N VAL A 163 3.59 0.28 2.04
CA VAL A 163 3.50 0.86 3.40
C VAL A 163 2.42 1.94 3.59
N HIS A 164 2.01 2.60 2.51
CA HIS A 164 0.97 3.63 2.54
C HIS A 164 -0.45 3.06 2.50
N ALA A 165 -0.60 1.79 2.14
CA ALA A 165 -1.88 1.09 2.20
C ALA A 165 -2.18 0.65 3.64
N ASN A 166 -3.28 1.14 4.19
CA ASN A 166 -3.68 0.86 5.57
C ASN A 166 -4.27 -0.56 5.69
N TYR A 167 -3.54 -1.46 6.34
CA TYR A 167 -3.95 -2.86 6.54
C TYR A 167 -5.34 -3.00 7.18
N ASP A 168 -5.67 -2.18 8.17
CA ASP A 168 -6.95 -2.27 8.89
C ASP A 168 -8.12 -1.74 8.05
N CYS A 169 -7.84 -0.88 7.08
CA CYS A 169 -8.84 -0.27 6.20
C CYS A 169 -8.85 -0.87 4.78
N MET A 170 -8.38 -2.10 4.60
CA MET A 170 -8.47 -2.82 3.32
C MET A 170 -9.92 -3.00 2.85
N TYR A 171 -10.88 -3.06 3.78
CA TYR A 171 -12.32 -3.11 3.47
C TYR A 171 -12.79 -1.92 2.65
N SER A 172 -12.20 -0.72 2.84
CA SER A 172 -12.56 0.48 2.09
C SER A 172 -12.24 0.35 0.59
N LEU A 173 -11.12 -0.32 0.26
CA LEU A 173 -10.76 -0.62 -1.13
C LEU A 173 -11.71 -1.65 -1.73
N ALA A 174 -12.06 -2.70 -0.98
CA ALA A 174 -13.01 -3.72 -1.42
C ALA A 174 -14.42 -3.14 -1.66
N SER A 175 -14.91 -2.27 -0.76
CA SER A 175 -16.17 -1.53 -0.94
C SER A 175 -16.14 -0.69 -2.22
N LEU A 176 -15.07 0.08 -2.42
CA LEU A 176 -14.91 0.89 -3.62
C LEU A 176 -14.94 0.04 -4.90
N LEU A 177 -14.21 -1.07 -4.93
CA LEU A 177 -14.20 -1.98 -6.09
C LEU A 177 -15.57 -2.62 -6.33
N SER A 178 -16.27 -3.05 -5.28
CA SER A 178 -17.63 -3.58 -5.38
C SER A 178 -18.61 -2.55 -5.92
N GLY A 179 -18.52 -1.30 -5.45
CA GLY A 179 -19.30 -0.18 -5.97
C GLY A 179 -18.97 0.13 -7.44
N LEU A 180 -17.69 0.13 -7.80
CA LEU A 180 -17.23 0.37 -9.17
C LEU A 180 -17.63 -0.74 -10.13
N ALA A 181 -17.74 -1.99 -9.69
CA ALA A 181 -18.10 -3.14 -10.54
C ALA A 181 -19.43 -2.94 -11.28
N ARG A 182 -20.36 -2.16 -10.69
CA ARG A 182 -21.65 -1.82 -11.31
C ARG A 182 -21.54 -0.86 -12.49
N PHE A 183 -20.50 -0.03 -12.50
CA PHE A 183 -20.30 1.01 -13.51
C PHE A 183 -19.18 0.65 -14.50
N ARG A 184 -18.15 -0.06 -14.01
CA ARG A 184 -16.92 -0.41 -14.71
C ARG A 184 -16.50 -1.85 -14.36
N PRO A 185 -17.29 -2.86 -14.76
CA PRO A 185 -17.00 -4.26 -14.41
C PRO A 185 -15.63 -4.72 -14.94
N ARG A 186 -15.24 -4.28 -16.14
CA ARG A 186 -13.96 -4.65 -16.74
C ARG A 186 -12.76 -4.19 -15.93
N PHE A 187 -12.78 -2.96 -15.43
CA PHE A 187 -11.73 -2.43 -14.55
C PHE A 187 -11.54 -3.30 -13.31
N VAL A 188 -12.65 -3.70 -12.67
CA VAL A 188 -12.59 -4.51 -11.45
C VAL A 188 -12.08 -5.92 -11.75
N ILE A 189 -12.50 -6.53 -12.86
CA ILE A 189 -11.99 -7.84 -13.30
C ILE A 189 -10.47 -7.77 -13.50
N GLU A 190 -9.98 -6.77 -14.23
CA GLU A 190 -8.53 -6.62 -14.48
C GLU A 190 -7.73 -6.38 -13.19
N VAL A 191 -8.25 -5.58 -12.26
CA VAL A 191 -7.62 -5.39 -10.93
C VAL A 191 -7.56 -6.71 -10.16
N VAL A 192 -8.62 -7.50 -10.18
CA VAL A 192 -8.68 -8.78 -9.47
C VAL A 192 -7.72 -9.80 -10.09
N ASP A 193 -7.72 -9.91 -11.42
CA ASP A 193 -6.84 -10.83 -12.15
C ASP A 193 -5.36 -10.48 -11.88
N GLU A 194 -4.99 -9.19 -11.95
CA GLU A 194 -3.64 -8.73 -11.71
C GLU A 194 -3.23 -8.91 -10.24
N LEU A 195 -4.14 -8.68 -9.28
CA LEU A 195 -3.90 -8.96 -7.86
C LEU A 195 -3.61 -10.44 -7.61
N MET A 196 -4.37 -11.34 -8.25
CA MET A 196 -4.14 -12.79 -8.13
C MET A 196 -2.82 -13.20 -8.77
N GLU A 197 -2.48 -12.65 -9.92
CA GLU A 197 -1.18 -12.87 -10.58
C GLU A 197 -0.02 -12.39 -9.69
N GLU A 198 -0.12 -11.21 -9.08
CA GLU A 198 0.88 -10.69 -8.16
C GLU A 198 1.06 -11.58 -6.92
N ILE A 199 -0.01 -12.14 -6.38
CA ILE A 199 0.06 -13.09 -5.25
C ILE A 199 0.83 -14.34 -5.68
N GLN A 200 0.51 -14.90 -6.85
CA GLN A 200 1.21 -16.08 -7.37
C GLN A 200 2.71 -15.81 -7.58
N ILE A 201 3.05 -14.68 -8.21
CA ILE A 201 4.46 -14.24 -8.38
C ILE A 201 5.14 -14.05 -7.02
N GLY A 202 4.44 -13.47 -6.04
CA GLY A 202 4.93 -13.28 -4.69
C GLY A 202 5.27 -14.59 -3.98
N CYS A 203 4.46 -15.63 -4.19
CA CYS A 203 4.70 -16.99 -3.70
C CYS A 203 5.92 -17.64 -4.37
N GLU A 204 6.15 -17.40 -5.66
CA GLU A 204 7.31 -17.93 -6.38
C GLU A 204 8.64 -17.25 -5.99
N ARG A 205 8.61 -15.94 -5.72
CA ARG A 205 9.80 -15.15 -5.38
C ARG A 205 10.25 -15.31 -3.93
N GLU A 206 9.30 -15.45 -3.01
CA GLU A 206 9.51 -15.59 -1.57
C GLU A 206 10.45 -14.51 -0.96
N ASP A 207 10.37 -13.25 -1.39
CA ASP A 207 11.17 -12.17 -0.78
C ASP A 207 10.59 -11.78 0.59
N PRO A 208 11.34 -11.86 1.69
CA PRO A 208 10.87 -11.40 2.99
C PRO A 208 10.58 -9.90 3.05
N ARG A 209 11.07 -9.08 2.11
CA ARG A 209 10.75 -7.64 2.07
C ARG A 209 9.33 -7.34 1.60
N GLU A 210 8.73 -8.29 0.89
CA GLU A 210 7.40 -8.19 0.31
C GLU A 210 6.37 -8.93 1.20
N SER A 211 6.76 -9.41 2.38
CA SER A 211 5.86 -10.14 3.29
C SER A 211 4.66 -9.30 3.72
N SER A 212 4.89 -8.05 4.11
CA SER A 212 3.82 -7.12 4.50
C SER A 212 2.87 -6.83 3.35
N THR A 213 3.38 -6.71 2.13
CA THR A 213 2.58 -6.54 0.90
C THR A 213 1.76 -7.80 0.63
N ARG A 214 2.34 -9.00 0.70
CA ARG A 214 1.60 -10.26 0.53
C ARG A 214 0.48 -10.41 1.56
N VAL A 215 0.74 -10.07 2.81
CA VAL A 215 -0.27 -10.10 3.87
C VAL A 215 -1.43 -9.14 3.56
N ARG A 216 -1.15 -7.95 3.02
CA ARG A 216 -2.20 -7.03 2.54
C ARG A 216 -2.94 -7.56 1.32
N GLN A 217 -2.26 -8.15 0.35
CA GLN A 217 -2.89 -8.75 -0.84
C GLN A 217 -3.90 -9.84 -0.44
N ILE A 218 -3.50 -10.77 0.43
CA ILE A 218 -4.39 -11.83 0.94
C ILE A 218 -5.53 -11.23 1.77
N LYS A 219 -5.26 -10.22 2.60
CA LYS A 219 -6.31 -9.51 3.34
C LYS A 219 -7.32 -8.87 2.38
N LEU A 220 -6.87 -8.20 1.32
CA LEU A 220 -7.73 -7.59 0.31
C LEU A 220 -8.56 -8.64 -0.42
N ILE A 221 -8.00 -9.80 -0.80
CA ILE A 221 -8.76 -10.91 -1.38
C ILE A 221 -9.89 -11.37 -0.43
N GLY A 222 -9.60 -11.50 0.86
CA GLY A 222 -10.61 -11.82 1.86
C GLY A 222 -11.73 -10.78 1.94
N GLU A 223 -11.39 -9.50 1.90
CA GLU A 223 -12.39 -8.42 1.85
C GLU A 223 -13.19 -8.42 0.53
N LEU A 224 -12.56 -8.70 -0.61
CA LEU A 224 -13.23 -8.80 -1.91
C LEU A 224 -14.26 -9.93 -1.94
N TYR A 225 -14.01 -11.04 -1.24
CA TYR A 225 -15.01 -12.09 -1.02
C TYR A 225 -16.18 -11.59 -0.16
N ILE A 226 -15.90 -10.90 0.94
CA ILE A 226 -16.94 -10.34 1.83
C ILE A 226 -17.85 -9.36 1.06
N TYR A 227 -17.25 -8.49 0.23
CA TYR A 227 -17.98 -7.53 -0.61
C TYR A 227 -18.57 -8.12 -1.90
N CYS A 228 -18.57 -9.46 -2.04
CA CYS A 228 -19.16 -10.20 -3.15
C CYS A 228 -18.59 -9.82 -4.53
N VAL A 229 -17.33 -9.37 -4.57
CA VAL A 229 -16.58 -9.19 -5.83
C VAL A 229 -16.02 -10.53 -6.31
N LEU A 230 -15.58 -11.37 -5.37
CA LEU A 230 -15.09 -12.72 -5.62
C LEU A 230 -16.09 -13.78 -5.18
N ASP A 231 -16.10 -14.91 -5.89
CA ASP A 231 -16.86 -16.09 -5.49
C ASP A 231 -16.00 -17.07 -4.67
N SER A 232 -16.67 -18.06 -4.06
CA SER A 232 -15.97 -19.04 -3.23
C SER A 232 -15.01 -19.91 -4.02
N ALA A 233 -15.31 -20.19 -5.29
CA ALA A 233 -14.46 -21.05 -6.13
C ALA A 233 -13.08 -20.41 -6.32
N THR A 234 -13.05 -19.12 -6.65
CA THR A 234 -11.82 -18.34 -6.81
C THR A 234 -10.98 -18.31 -5.52
N ILE A 235 -11.62 -18.23 -4.36
CA ILE A 235 -10.93 -18.28 -3.06
C ILE A 235 -10.32 -19.67 -2.80
N PHE A 236 -11.03 -20.75 -3.13
CA PHE A 236 -10.51 -22.10 -2.95
C PHE A 236 -9.38 -22.45 -3.92
N ASP A 237 -9.39 -21.88 -5.13
CA ASP A 237 -8.29 -22.06 -6.08
C ASP A 237 -6.99 -21.36 -5.61
N LEU A 238 -7.11 -20.35 -4.75
CA LEU A 238 -5.98 -19.62 -4.18
C LEU A 238 -5.37 -20.30 -2.93
N LEU A 239 -6.14 -21.11 -2.20
CA LEU A 239 -5.75 -21.75 -0.92
C LEU A 239 -4.97 -23.06 -1.11
#